data_AF-A0A447X3B1-F1
#
_entry.id   AF-A0A447X3B1-F1
#
_cell.length_a   1.000
_cell.length_b   1.000
_cell.length_c   1.000
_cell.angle_alpha   90.00
_cell.angle_beta   90.00
_cell.angle_gamma   90.00
#
_symmetry.space_group_name_H-M   'P 1'
#
loop_
_entity.id
_entity.type
_entity.pdbx_description
1 polymer ?
#
loop_
_entity_poly.entity_id
_entity_poly.type
_entity_poly.pdbx_seq_one_letter_code
_entity_poly.pdbx_strand_id
1 'polypeptide(L)'
;MIIHFTLNGAPQELTVNPGENVQKLLFNMGMHSVRNSDDGFGFAGSDAIICNGNIVNASLLIAAQLEKADIRTTESLGKWNELSLVQQAMVDVGVVQSGYNDPAAALIITDLLDRIAAPTREEIDDALSGLFSRDAGWQQYYQVIELAVARKNNPQATIDIAPTFRDDLEVIGKHYPKTDAAKMVQAKPCYVEDRVTADACVIKMLRSPHAHALITHLDVSKAEALPGVVHVITHLNCPDIYYTPGGQSAPEPSPLDRRMFGKKMRHVGDRVAAVVAESEEIALEALKLIDVE
;
A
#
# COMPACT_ATOMS: atom_id res chain seq x y z
N MET A 1 14.90 21.92 7.19
CA MET A 1 14.96 22.96 6.15
C MET A 1 13.54 23.36 5.79
N ILE A 2 13.32 24.57 5.31
CA ILE A 2 12.02 24.95 4.73
C ILE A 2 12.08 24.63 3.24
N ILE A 3 11.05 23.97 2.72
CA ILE A 3 10.86 23.71 1.29
C ILE A 3 9.57 24.35 0.79
N HIS A 4 9.56 24.75 -0.49
CA HIS A 4 8.42 25.32 -1.18
C HIS A 4 8.11 24.52 -2.44
N PHE A 5 6.88 24.04 -2.61
CA PHE A 5 6.51 23.26 -3.79
C PHE A 5 5.02 23.41 -4.11
N THR A 6 4.59 22.93 -5.27
CA THR A 6 3.16 22.89 -5.63
C THR A 6 2.68 21.45 -5.49
N LEU A 7 1.58 21.24 -4.75
CA LEU A 7 0.92 19.94 -4.62
C LEU A 7 -0.51 20.06 -5.15
N ASN A 8 -0.82 19.29 -6.18
CA ASN A 8 -2.15 19.28 -6.82
C ASN A 8 -2.65 20.69 -7.18
N GLY A 9 -1.74 21.54 -7.68
CA GLY A 9 -2.01 22.93 -8.04
C GLY A 9 -2.04 23.93 -6.88
N ALA A 10 -1.87 23.50 -5.63
CA ALA A 10 -1.84 24.37 -4.46
C ALA A 10 -0.42 24.55 -3.91
N PRO A 11 0.04 25.79 -3.64
CA PRO A 11 1.37 26.04 -3.08
C PRO A 11 1.46 25.50 -1.64
N GLN A 12 2.61 24.91 -1.32
CA GLN A 12 2.96 24.33 -0.02
C GLN A 12 4.23 24.98 0.51
N GLU A 13 4.29 25.19 1.82
CA GLU A 13 5.51 25.55 2.57
C GLU A 13 5.60 24.62 3.77
N LEU A 14 6.69 23.85 3.88
CA LEU A 14 6.87 22.88 4.95
C LEU A 14 8.26 22.97 5.56
N THR A 15 8.33 22.86 6.89
CA THR A 15 9.58 22.60 7.59
C THR A 15 9.79 21.09 7.68
N VAL A 16 10.83 20.59 7.02
CA VAL A 16 11.12 19.15 6.87
C VAL A 16 12.52 18.78 7.29
N ASN A 17 12.74 17.51 7.60
CA ASN A 17 14.09 16.95 7.61
C ASN A 17 14.54 16.71 6.16
N PRO A 18 15.73 17.17 5.71
CA PRO A 18 16.11 17.12 4.30
C PRO A 18 16.06 15.71 3.67
N GLY A 19 16.44 14.69 4.45
CA GLY A 19 16.44 13.28 4.04
C GLY A 19 15.14 12.53 4.32
N GLU A 20 14.07 13.22 4.73
CA GLU A 20 12.77 12.61 4.94
C GLU A 20 12.24 12.01 3.63
N ASN A 21 11.70 10.80 3.70
CA ASN A 21 11.18 10.09 2.54
C ASN A 21 9.91 10.78 2.01
N VAL A 22 9.83 11.05 0.70
CA VAL A 22 8.69 11.78 0.12
C VAL A 22 7.38 10.99 0.20
N GLN A 23 7.40 9.66 0.08
CA GLN A 23 6.19 8.85 0.27
C GLN A 23 5.61 9.08 1.67
N LYS A 24 6.45 8.95 2.72
CA LYS A 24 6.03 9.19 4.12
C LYS A 24 5.53 10.62 4.33
N LEU A 25 6.23 11.61 3.77
CA LEU A 25 5.86 13.02 3.84
C LEU A 25 4.48 13.28 3.22
N LEU A 26 4.27 12.86 1.97
CA LEU A 26 3.00 13.07 1.26
C LEU A 26 1.85 12.31 1.90
N PHE A 27 2.08 11.08 2.37
CA PHE A 27 1.08 10.30 3.07
C PHE A 27 0.64 11.00 4.37
N ASN A 28 1.59 11.54 5.16
CA ASN A 28 1.30 12.31 6.37
C ASN A 28 0.57 13.64 6.10
N MET A 29 0.72 14.19 4.89
CA MET A 29 -0.07 15.33 4.41
C MET A 29 -1.49 14.95 3.97
N GLY A 30 -1.86 13.67 4.04
CA GLY A 30 -3.17 13.15 3.67
C GLY A 30 -3.28 12.69 2.21
N MET A 31 -2.16 12.60 1.47
CA MET A 31 -2.14 12.04 0.11
C MET A 31 -2.11 10.50 0.20
N HIS A 32 -3.21 9.91 0.62
CA HIS A 32 -3.33 8.47 0.83
C HIS A 32 -3.24 7.65 -0.46
N SER A 33 -3.16 8.26 -1.65
CA SER A 33 -2.81 7.54 -2.88
C SER A 33 -1.35 7.13 -2.94
N VAL A 34 -0.46 7.77 -2.16
CA VAL A 34 0.98 7.56 -2.20
C VAL A 34 1.35 6.45 -1.22
N ARG A 35 1.04 5.20 -1.57
CA ARG A 35 1.05 4.01 -0.69
C ARG A 35 2.43 3.37 -0.55
N ASN A 36 2.73 2.74 0.58
CA ASN A 36 3.96 1.97 0.77
C ASN A 36 3.69 0.46 0.74
N SER A 37 3.81 -0.16 -0.44
CA SER A 37 3.59 -1.62 -0.62
C SER A 37 4.87 -2.46 -0.61
N ASP A 38 6.04 -1.82 -0.68
CA ASP A 38 7.31 -2.50 -0.92
C ASP A 38 8.45 -1.99 -0.05
N ASP A 39 8.15 -1.44 1.12
CA ASP A 39 9.12 -0.94 2.10
C ASP A 39 10.15 0.05 1.52
N GLY A 40 9.78 0.77 0.45
CA GLY A 40 10.64 1.73 -0.24
C GLY A 40 11.68 1.13 -1.18
N PHE A 41 11.53 -0.14 -1.57
CA PHE A 41 12.38 -0.76 -2.60
C PHE A 41 12.07 -0.26 -4.02
N GLY A 42 10.88 0.31 -4.23
CA GLY A 42 10.50 1.00 -5.48
C GLY A 42 10.23 0.07 -6.66
N PHE A 43 9.82 -1.19 -6.44
CA PHE A 43 9.45 -2.13 -7.49
C PHE A 43 7.93 -2.28 -7.68
N ALA A 44 7.11 -1.84 -6.72
CA ALA A 44 5.66 -2.05 -6.78
C ALA A 44 4.88 -0.87 -7.39
N GLY A 45 5.41 0.35 -7.29
CA GLY A 45 4.84 1.56 -7.92
C GLY A 45 3.53 2.06 -7.30
N SER A 46 3.17 1.57 -6.12
CA SER A 46 1.95 1.99 -5.40
C SER A 46 2.01 3.45 -4.91
N ASP A 47 3.22 4.01 -4.88
CA ASP A 47 3.56 5.37 -4.48
C ASP A 47 3.84 6.30 -5.68
N ALA A 48 3.38 5.92 -6.88
CA ALA A 48 3.58 6.73 -8.07
C ALA A 48 2.99 8.14 -7.91
N ILE A 49 3.80 9.13 -8.24
CA ILE A 49 3.42 10.54 -8.34
C ILE A 49 3.90 11.09 -9.68
N ILE A 50 3.27 12.17 -10.16
CA ILE A 50 3.84 12.97 -11.24
C ILE A 50 4.67 14.07 -10.58
N CYS A 51 5.99 14.05 -10.83
CA CYS A 51 6.93 15.07 -10.38
C CYS A 51 7.51 15.80 -11.59
N ASN A 52 7.22 17.09 -11.71
CA ASN A 52 7.65 17.92 -12.84
C ASN A 52 7.30 17.30 -14.21
N GLY A 53 6.10 16.74 -14.32
CA GLY A 53 5.61 16.10 -15.55
C GLY A 53 6.10 14.67 -15.81
N ASN A 54 6.83 14.04 -14.88
CA ASN A 54 7.30 12.66 -15.02
C ASN A 54 6.73 11.76 -13.92
N ILE A 55 6.31 10.55 -14.28
CA ILE A 55 5.93 9.51 -13.31
C ILE A 55 7.18 9.02 -12.58
N VAL A 56 7.16 9.08 -11.25
CA VAL A 56 8.24 8.62 -10.37
C VAL A 56 7.67 7.98 -9.10
N ASN A 57 8.43 7.09 -8.47
CA ASN A 57 8.08 6.52 -7.16
C ASN A 57 8.51 7.48 -6.04
N ALA A 58 7.55 7.95 -5.24
CA ALA A 58 7.79 8.90 -4.16
C ALA A 58 8.79 8.37 -3.11
N SER A 59 8.80 7.06 -2.85
CA SER A 59 9.70 6.40 -1.89
C SER A 59 11.17 6.47 -2.30
N LEU A 60 11.47 6.74 -3.58
CA LEU A 60 12.84 6.91 -4.07
C LEU A 60 13.32 8.36 -4.04
N LEU A 61 12.52 9.27 -3.47
CA LEU A 61 12.85 10.68 -3.33
C LEU A 61 12.98 11.09 -1.86
N ILE A 62 13.79 12.12 -1.62
CA ILE A 62 13.89 12.81 -0.32
C ILE A 62 13.22 14.19 -0.37
N ALA A 63 12.74 14.68 0.77
CA ALA A 63 11.98 15.92 0.88
C ALA A 63 12.71 17.14 0.29
N ALA A 64 14.04 17.21 0.40
CA ALA A 64 14.83 18.28 -0.22
C ALA A 64 14.68 18.37 -1.75
N GLN A 65 14.36 17.27 -2.44
CA GLN A 65 14.13 17.24 -3.88
C GLN A 65 12.78 17.82 -4.30
N LEU A 66 11.87 18.05 -3.35
CA LEU A 66 10.59 18.70 -3.65
C LEU A 66 10.72 20.21 -3.82
N GLU A 67 11.84 20.81 -3.43
CA GLU A 67 12.05 22.26 -3.57
C GLU A 67 11.77 22.73 -5.01
N LYS A 68 10.77 23.60 -5.15
CA LYS A 68 10.21 24.17 -6.38
C LYS A 68 9.62 23.16 -7.36
N ALA A 69 9.37 21.93 -6.92
CA ALA A 69 8.74 20.91 -7.73
C ALA A 69 7.23 21.17 -7.89
N ASP A 70 6.69 20.71 -9.01
CA ASP A 70 5.26 20.52 -9.21
C ASP A 70 4.93 19.04 -9.02
N ILE A 71 4.11 18.75 -8.01
CA ILE A 71 3.72 17.39 -7.61
C ILE A 71 2.24 17.22 -7.85
N ARG A 72 1.88 16.15 -8.55
CA ARG A 72 0.49 15.73 -8.76
C ARG A 72 0.31 14.28 -8.30
N THR A 73 -0.71 14.06 -7.49
CA THR A 73 -1.12 12.75 -6.94
C THR A 73 -2.52 12.40 -7.43
N THR A 74 -3.04 11.22 -7.04
CA THR A 74 -4.36 10.75 -7.50
C THR A 74 -5.50 11.61 -6.99
N GLU A 75 -5.32 12.26 -5.83
CA GLU A 75 -6.29 13.17 -5.23
C GLU A 75 -6.67 14.34 -6.15
N SER A 76 -5.83 14.66 -7.15
CA SER A 76 -6.11 15.68 -8.17
C SER A 76 -7.06 15.26 -9.29
N LEU A 77 -7.28 13.95 -9.49
CA LEU A 77 -7.93 13.45 -10.71
C LEU A 77 -9.45 13.68 -10.71
N GLY A 78 -10.08 13.50 -9.55
CA GLY A 78 -11.52 13.60 -9.39
C GLY A 78 -11.97 15.00 -8.96
N LYS A 79 -13.28 15.19 -8.89
CA LYS A 79 -13.89 16.33 -8.20
C LYS A 79 -14.64 15.83 -6.98
N TRP A 80 -15.12 16.75 -6.15
CA TRP A 80 -15.95 16.39 -5.01
C TRP A 80 -17.13 15.50 -5.46
N ASN A 81 -17.14 14.25 -4.97
CA ASN A 81 -18.15 13.25 -5.28
C ASN A 81 -18.25 12.81 -6.76
N GLU A 82 -17.20 13.03 -7.55
CA GLU A 82 -17.15 12.63 -8.97
C GLU A 82 -15.83 11.92 -9.28
N LEU A 83 -15.92 10.80 -9.99
CA LEU A 83 -14.76 10.10 -10.53
C LEU A 83 -14.23 10.82 -11.77
N SER A 84 -12.91 10.81 -11.96
CA SER A 84 -12.31 11.18 -13.23
C SER A 84 -12.75 10.23 -14.35
N LEU A 85 -12.52 10.62 -15.60
CA LEU A 85 -12.78 9.76 -16.77
C LEU A 85 -12.14 8.37 -16.63
N VAL A 86 -10.87 8.34 -16.22
CA VAL A 86 -10.10 7.10 -16.04
C VAL A 86 -10.61 6.33 -14.83
N GLN A 87 -10.85 7.01 -13.70
CA GLN A 87 -11.39 6.35 -12.50
C GLN A 87 -12.75 5.71 -12.76
N GLN A 88 -13.65 6.38 -13.48
CA GLN A 88 -14.94 5.81 -13.87
C GLN A 88 -14.76 4.61 -14.82
N ALA A 89 -13.86 4.71 -15.80
CA ALA A 89 -13.57 3.58 -16.68
C ALA A 89 -13.00 2.37 -15.91
N MET A 90 -12.15 2.58 -14.91
CA MET A 90 -11.65 1.52 -14.03
C MET A 90 -12.77 0.82 -13.25
N VAL A 91 -13.70 1.58 -12.69
CA VAL A 91 -14.88 1.06 -12.00
C VAL A 91 -15.78 0.28 -12.96
N ASP A 92 -16.04 0.83 -14.14
CA ASP A 92 -16.95 0.26 -15.13
C ASP A 92 -16.36 -0.94 -15.87
N VAL A 93 -15.03 -1.07 -15.98
CA VAL A 93 -14.41 -2.31 -16.47
C VAL A 93 -14.36 -3.37 -15.37
N GLY A 94 -14.38 -2.96 -14.10
CA GLY A 94 -14.25 -3.86 -12.96
C GLY A 94 -12.80 -4.29 -12.73
N VAL A 95 -11.82 -3.45 -13.08
CA VAL A 95 -10.41 -3.71 -12.77
C VAL A 95 -10.13 -3.57 -11.26
N VAL A 96 -10.94 -2.78 -10.56
CA VAL A 96 -10.76 -2.47 -9.13
C VAL A 96 -11.13 -3.67 -8.25
N GLN A 97 -10.12 -4.39 -7.78
CA GLN A 97 -10.26 -5.59 -6.94
C GLN A 97 -9.87 -5.32 -5.49
N SER A 98 -8.59 -5.51 -5.14
CA SER A 98 -8.08 -5.18 -3.81
C SER A 98 -8.02 -3.68 -3.61
N GLY A 99 -7.75 -2.93 -4.68
CA GLY A 99 -7.78 -1.47 -4.70
C GLY A 99 -6.47 -0.78 -4.35
N TYR A 100 -5.43 -1.50 -3.90
CA TYR A 100 -4.28 -0.87 -3.22
C TYR A 100 -3.45 -0.02 -4.18
N ASN A 101 -3.29 -0.51 -5.41
CA ASN A 101 -2.48 0.12 -6.47
C ASN A 101 -3.32 0.88 -7.49
N ASP A 102 -4.65 0.83 -7.40
CA ASP A 102 -5.56 1.44 -8.36
C ASP A 102 -5.49 2.97 -8.43
N PRO A 103 -5.23 3.70 -7.34
CA PRO A 103 -4.95 5.13 -7.44
C PRO A 103 -3.75 5.44 -8.33
N ALA A 104 -2.63 4.75 -8.12
CA ALA A 104 -1.43 4.90 -8.93
C ALA A 104 -1.69 4.53 -10.41
N ALA A 105 -2.44 3.44 -10.66
CA ALA A 105 -2.86 3.08 -12.01
C ALA A 105 -3.69 4.20 -12.67
N ALA A 106 -4.65 4.77 -11.94
CA ALA A 106 -5.47 5.87 -12.46
C ALA A 106 -4.63 7.10 -12.81
N LEU A 107 -3.63 7.43 -11.99
CA LEU A 107 -2.70 8.54 -12.23
C LEU A 107 -1.84 8.31 -13.47
N ILE A 108 -1.22 7.13 -13.59
CA ILE A 108 -0.38 6.73 -14.72
C ILE A 108 -1.18 6.72 -16.02
N ILE A 109 -2.39 6.13 -16.02
CA ILE A 109 -3.24 6.07 -17.21
C ILE A 109 -3.72 7.46 -17.61
N THR A 110 -4.03 8.32 -16.63
CA THR A 110 -4.40 9.71 -16.92
C THR A 110 -3.25 10.45 -17.58
N ASP A 111 -2.02 10.35 -17.05
CA ASP A 111 -0.83 10.94 -17.65
C ASP A 111 -0.59 10.44 -19.10
N LEU A 112 -0.69 9.12 -19.31
CA LEU A 112 -0.56 8.53 -20.64
C LEU A 112 -1.57 9.12 -21.62
N LEU A 113 -2.84 9.23 -21.20
CA LEU A 113 -3.91 9.74 -22.04
C LEU A 113 -3.88 11.26 -22.23
N ASP A 114 -3.21 12.01 -21.36
CA ASP A 114 -2.93 13.44 -21.54
C ASP A 114 -1.87 13.64 -22.63
N ARG A 115 -0.90 12.72 -22.75
CA ARG A 115 0.18 12.76 -23.74
C ARG A 115 -0.18 12.13 -25.09
N ILE A 116 -0.93 11.03 -25.08
CA ILE A 116 -1.22 10.20 -26.25
C ILE A 116 -2.72 9.92 -26.32
N ALA A 117 -3.39 10.47 -27.33
CA ALA A 117 -4.84 10.43 -27.42
C ALA A 117 -5.42 9.00 -27.60
N ALA A 118 -4.68 8.12 -28.28
CA ALA A 118 -5.04 6.73 -28.54
C ALA A 118 -3.76 5.86 -28.50
N PRO A 119 -3.27 5.50 -27.31
CA PRO A 119 -2.01 4.79 -27.17
C PRO A 119 -2.10 3.36 -27.71
N THR A 120 -1.02 2.92 -28.33
CA THR A 120 -0.79 1.53 -28.74
C THR A 120 -0.56 0.65 -27.52
N ARG A 121 -0.62 -0.67 -27.72
CA ARG A 121 -0.38 -1.63 -26.63
C ARG A 121 1.03 -1.51 -26.04
N GLU A 122 2.04 -1.27 -26.87
CA GLU A 122 3.43 -1.10 -26.41
C GLU A 122 3.58 0.16 -25.54
N GLU A 123 2.90 1.27 -25.89
CA GLU A 123 2.91 2.50 -25.08
C GLU A 123 2.15 2.31 -23.75
N ILE A 124 1.11 1.49 -23.73
CA ILE A 124 0.40 1.12 -22.50
C ILE A 124 1.29 0.26 -21.60
N ASP A 125 1.96 -0.75 -22.18
CA ASP A 125 2.87 -1.65 -21.46
C ASP A 125 4.04 -0.87 -20.84
N ASP A 126 4.65 0.05 -21.61
CA ASP A 126 5.72 0.92 -21.12
C ASP A 126 5.24 1.81 -19.96
N ALA A 127 4.10 2.48 -20.11
CA ALA A 127 3.56 3.36 -19.08
C ALA A 127 3.24 2.62 -17.76
N LEU A 128 2.71 1.40 -17.84
CA LEU A 128 2.35 0.60 -16.67
C LEU A 128 3.48 -0.27 -16.13
N SER A 129 4.65 -0.30 -16.79
CA SER A 129 5.76 -1.20 -16.44
C SER A 129 6.30 -1.01 -15.02
N GLY A 130 6.18 0.20 -14.47
CA GLY A 130 6.59 0.53 -13.10
C GLY A 130 5.56 0.18 -12.03
N LEU A 131 4.36 -0.28 -12.41
CA LEU A 131 3.29 -0.66 -11.50
C LEU A 131 3.21 -2.19 -11.39
N PHE A 132 3.13 -2.71 -10.18
CA PHE A 132 2.90 -4.14 -9.95
C PHE A 132 1.44 -4.37 -9.51
N SER A 133 0.64 -5.06 -10.32
CA SER A 133 -0.71 -5.53 -9.89
C SER A 133 -0.70 -7.04 -9.71
N ARG A 134 -1.25 -7.50 -8.57
CA ARG A 134 -1.32 -8.93 -8.23
C ARG A 134 -2.74 -9.50 -8.29
N ASP A 135 -3.73 -8.63 -8.38
CA ASP A 135 -5.15 -8.94 -8.41
C ASP A 135 -5.73 -8.88 -9.82
N ALA A 136 -5.37 -7.88 -10.63
CA ALA A 136 -5.81 -7.78 -12.02
C ALA A 136 -4.96 -8.62 -12.99
N GLY A 137 -5.60 -9.13 -14.05
CA GLY A 137 -4.98 -9.97 -15.09
C GLY A 137 -4.38 -9.19 -16.26
N TRP A 138 -4.09 -7.90 -16.10
CA TRP A 138 -3.60 -6.95 -17.10
C TRP A 138 -4.55 -6.61 -18.26
N GLN A 139 -5.31 -7.59 -18.78
CA GLN A 139 -6.24 -7.37 -19.89
C GLN A 139 -7.23 -6.24 -19.61
N GLN A 140 -7.71 -6.14 -18.36
CA GLN A 140 -8.65 -5.12 -17.93
C GLN A 140 -8.06 -3.71 -18.03
N TYR A 141 -6.75 -3.50 -17.85
CA TYR A 141 -6.16 -2.16 -18.01
C TYR A 141 -6.21 -1.68 -19.47
N TYR A 142 -6.03 -2.57 -20.45
CA TYR A 142 -6.25 -2.20 -21.86
C TYR A 142 -7.71 -1.83 -22.12
N GLN A 143 -8.66 -2.59 -21.56
CA GLN A 143 -10.09 -2.30 -21.66
C GLN A 143 -10.45 -0.95 -21.01
N VAL A 144 -9.82 -0.61 -19.86
CA VAL A 144 -9.99 0.70 -19.21
C VAL A 144 -9.57 1.82 -20.14
N ILE A 145 -8.42 1.68 -20.79
CA ILE A 145 -7.86 2.67 -21.69
C ILE A 145 -8.73 2.78 -22.94
N GLU A 146 -9.15 1.66 -23.53
CA GLU A 146 -10.09 1.62 -24.65
C GLU A 146 -11.41 2.35 -24.33
N LEU A 147 -12.00 2.04 -23.17
CA LEU A 147 -13.23 2.67 -22.70
C LEU A 147 -13.05 4.17 -22.45
N ALA A 148 -11.94 4.56 -21.81
CA ALA A 148 -11.63 5.96 -21.55
C ALA A 148 -11.44 6.75 -22.86
N VAL A 149 -10.72 6.19 -23.85
CA VAL A 149 -10.53 6.80 -25.18
C VAL A 149 -11.87 6.94 -25.91
N ALA A 150 -12.71 5.91 -25.92
CA ALA A 150 -14.04 5.97 -26.53
C ALA A 150 -14.91 7.06 -25.87
N ARG A 151 -14.82 7.19 -24.54
CA ARG A 151 -15.59 8.16 -23.76
C ARG A 151 -15.13 9.61 -23.87
N LYS A 152 -13.90 9.88 -24.34
CA LYS A 152 -13.46 11.24 -24.67
C LYS A 152 -14.35 11.88 -25.74
N ASN A 153 -14.82 11.10 -26.71
CA ASN A 153 -15.66 11.60 -27.81
C ASN A 153 -17.16 11.28 -27.63
N ASN A 154 -17.49 10.19 -26.93
CA ASN A 154 -18.85 9.79 -26.64
C ASN A 154 -18.96 9.37 -25.16
N PRO A 155 -19.38 10.27 -24.26
CA PRO A 155 -19.47 9.96 -22.82
C PRO A 155 -20.32 8.73 -22.47
N GLN A 156 -21.23 8.30 -23.34
CA GLN A 156 -22.08 7.13 -23.17
C GLN A 156 -21.52 5.85 -23.81
N ALA A 157 -20.28 5.88 -24.30
CA ALA A 157 -19.65 4.71 -24.91
C ALA A 157 -19.51 3.57 -23.89
N THR A 158 -19.74 2.36 -24.40
CA THR A 158 -19.58 1.08 -23.72
C THR A 158 -18.69 0.17 -24.58
N ILE A 159 -18.01 -0.77 -23.94
CA ILE A 159 -17.24 -1.83 -24.62
C ILE A 159 -17.71 -3.20 -24.12
N ASP A 160 -17.40 -4.25 -24.88
CA ASP A 160 -17.64 -5.62 -24.42
C ASP A 160 -16.54 -6.03 -23.42
N ILE A 161 -16.88 -6.03 -22.14
CA ILE A 161 -15.93 -6.27 -21.05
C ILE A 161 -15.83 -7.76 -20.75
N ALA A 162 -16.98 -8.41 -20.61
CA ALA A 162 -17.13 -9.81 -20.22
C ALA A 162 -18.48 -10.35 -20.72
N PRO A 163 -18.57 -11.66 -21.04
CA PRO A 163 -19.82 -12.27 -21.42
C PRO A 163 -20.84 -12.16 -20.28
N THR A 164 -22.10 -11.92 -20.64
CA THR A 164 -23.22 -11.96 -19.70
C THR A 164 -23.95 -13.29 -19.79
N PHE A 165 -24.58 -13.68 -18.69
CA PHE A 165 -25.36 -14.92 -18.57
C PHE A 165 -26.70 -14.61 -17.91
N ARG A 166 -27.62 -15.59 -17.88
CA ARG A 166 -28.93 -15.48 -17.21
C ARG A 166 -29.73 -14.27 -17.69
N ASP A 167 -30.13 -14.29 -18.95
CA ASP A 167 -30.97 -13.24 -19.56
C ASP A 167 -32.35 -13.11 -18.92
N ASP A 168 -32.75 -14.09 -18.10
CA ASP A 168 -33.91 -14.06 -17.23
C ASP A 168 -33.75 -13.15 -15.99
N LEU A 169 -32.53 -12.67 -15.70
CA LEU A 169 -32.19 -11.89 -14.51
C LEU A 169 -31.52 -10.55 -14.86
N GLU A 170 -31.78 -9.53 -14.07
CA GLU A 170 -31.24 -8.17 -14.30
C GLU A 170 -29.84 -7.95 -13.71
N VAL A 171 -29.50 -8.64 -12.62
CA VAL A 171 -28.25 -8.40 -11.86
C VAL A 171 -27.32 -9.61 -11.90
N ILE A 172 -27.84 -10.81 -11.65
CA ILE A 172 -27.02 -12.02 -11.55
C ILE A 172 -26.55 -12.44 -12.93
N GLY A 173 -25.24 -12.64 -13.09
CA GLY A 173 -24.63 -13.00 -14.38
C GLY A 173 -24.41 -11.80 -15.30
N LYS A 174 -24.65 -10.57 -14.82
CA LYS A 174 -24.40 -9.32 -15.55
C LYS A 174 -23.15 -8.62 -15.00
N HIS A 175 -22.55 -7.76 -15.82
CA HIS A 175 -21.48 -6.87 -15.38
C HIS A 175 -22.09 -5.80 -14.47
N TYR A 176 -21.52 -5.61 -13.29
CA TYR A 176 -21.95 -4.59 -12.35
C TYR A 176 -20.76 -4.05 -11.54
N PRO A 177 -20.67 -2.72 -11.33
CA PRO A 177 -19.60 -2.14 -10.54
C PRO A 177 -19.57 -2.63 -9.10
N LYS A 178 -18.36 -2.92 -8.59
CA LYS A 178 -18.15 -3.27 -7.17
C LYS A 178 -18.46 -2.06 -6.28
N THR A 179 -19.24 -2.27 -5.21
CA THR A 179 -19.79 -1.20 -4.35
C THR A 179 -18.74 -0.26 -3.74
N ASP A 180 -17.56 -0.77 -3.41
CA ASP A 180 -16.47 -0.01 -2.79
C ASP A 180 -15.40 0.48 -3.80
N ALA A 181 -15.53 0.16 -5.10
CA ALA A 181 -14.51 0.46 -6.10
C ALA A 181 -14.27 1.97 -6.26
N ALA A 182 -15.34 2.77 -6.26
CA ALA A 182 -15.25 4.22 -6.33
C ALA A 182 -14.44 4.80 -5.14
N LYS A 183 -14.58 4.20 -3.95
CA LYS A 183 -13.83 4.62 -2.77
C LYS A 183 -12.35 4.30 -2.91
N MET A 184 -12.03 3.10 -3.39
CA MET A 184 -10.66 2.60 -3.55
C MET A 184 -9.89 3.39 -4.62
N VAL A 185 -10.47 3.58 -5.81
CA VAL A 185 -9.78 4.25 -6.93
C VAL A 185 -9.57 5.76 -6.68
N GLN A 186 -10.33 6.36 -5.76
CA GLN A 186 -10.13 7.75 -5.30
C GLN A 186 -9.13 7.86 -4.15
N ALA A 187 -8.48 6.76 -3.74
CA ALA A 187 -7.61 6.70 -2.57
C ALA A 187 -8.28 7.14 -1.25
N LYS A 188 -9.61 7.04 -1.14
CA LYS A 188 -10.30 7.36 0.12
C LYS A 188 -9.93 6.31 1.18
N PRO A 189 -9.84 6.70 2.47
CA PRO A 189 -9.47 5.80 3.57
C PRO A 189 -10.21 4.45 3.58
N CYS A 190 -9.55 3.37 3.20
CA CYS A 190 -10.14 2.02 3.13
C CYS A 190 -9.23 0.89 3.63
N TYR A 191 -7.94 1.15 3.85
CA TYR A 191 -7.00 0.18 4.41
C TYR A 191 -6.76 0.41 5.90
N VAL A 192 -6.04 -0.52 6.53
CA VAL A 192 -5.71 -0.44 7.97
C VAL A 192 -4.84 0.78 8.25
N GLU A 193 -3.81 1.02 7.43
CA GLU A 193 -2.89 2.15 7.58
C GLU A 193 -3.58 3.52 7.54
N ASP A 194 -4.69 3.65 6.79
CA ASP A 194 -5.49 4.88 6.74
C ASP A 194 -6.21 5.20 8.06
N ARG A 195 -6.25 4.23 8.99
CA ARG A 195 -7.00 4.31 10.25
C ARG A 195 -6.09 4.30 11.46
N VAL A 196 -4.78 4.30 11.26
CA VAL A 196 -3.79 4.38 12.34
C VAL A 196 -3.69 5.84 12.78
N THR A 197 -3.88 6.09 14.08
CA THR A 197 -3.75 7.42 14.66
C THR A 197 -2.29 7.76 14.92
N ALA A 198 -1.95 9.06 14.92
CA ALA A 198 -0.57 9.52 15.09
C ALA A 198 0.04 9.17 16.46
N ASP A 199 -0.77 8.87 17.47
CA ASP A 199 -0.39 8.49 18.83
C ASP A 199 -0.35 6.96 19.04
N ALA A 200 -0.60 6.15 17.99
CA ALA A 200 -0.54 4.71 18.08
C ALA A 200 0.90 4.22 18.31
N CYS A 201 1.09 3.32 19.27
CA CYS A 201 2.38 2.63 19.43
C CYS A 201 2.68 1.73 18.22
N VAL A 202 3.96 1.63 17.87
CA VAL A 202 4.45 0.76 16.80
C VAL A 202 4.99 -0.53 17.39
N ILE A 203 4.66 -1.65 16.75
CA ILE A 203 5.18 -2.96 17.11
C ILE A 203 6.15 -3.45 16.02
N LYS A 204 7.36 -3.84 16.40
CA LYS A 204 8.34 -4.51 15.51
C LYS A 204 8.76 -5.86 16.07
N MET A 205 9.00 -6.82 15.18
CA MET A 205 9.34 -8.21 15.54
C MET A 205 10.82 -8.47 15.35
N LEU A 206 11.50 -8.98 16.38
CA LEU A 206 12.77 -9.68 16.19
C LEU A 206 12.46 -11.08 15.64
N ARG A 207 12.98 -11.38 14.45
CA ARG A 207 12.72 -12.63 13.76
C ARG A 207 13.97 -13.50 13.72
N SER A 208 13.79 -14.81 13.79
CA SER A 208 14.90 -15.76 13.74
C SER A 208 15.60 -15.71 12.38
N PRO A 209 16.94 -15.59 12.34
CA PRO A 209 17.71 -15.74 11.11
C PRO A 209 17.97 -17.22 10.77
N HIS A 210 17.57 -18.17 11.62
CA HIS A 210 17.88 -19.58 11.48
C HIS A 210 16.65 -20.39 11.09
N ALA A 211 16.83 -21.38 10.20
CA ALA A 211 15.76 -22.29 9.81
C ALA A 211 15.32 -23.22 10.96
N HIS A 212 16.18 -23.44 11.95
CA HIS A 212 15.87 -24.20 13.15
C HIS A 212 16.85 -23.82 14.26
N ALA A 213 16.34 -23.42 15.42
CA ALA A 213 17.17 -23.03 16.56
C ALA A 213 16.40 -23.22 17.87
N LEU A 214 17.12 -23.24 18.99
CA LEU A 214 16.56 -23.18 20.33
C LEU A 214 17.22 -22.02 21.07
N ILE A 215 16.40 -21.10 21.58
CA ILE A 215 16.87 -19.99 22.40
C ILE A 215 17.43 -20.56 23.71
N THR A 216 18.75 -20.46 23.87
CA THR A 216 19.47 -20.84 25.09
C THR A 216 19.65 -19.65 26.02
N HIS A 217 19.78 -18.45 25.47
CA HIS A 217 19.90 -17.20 26.22
C HIS A 217 19.04 -16.10 25.61
N LEU A 218 18.45 -15.23 26.44
CA LEU A 218 17.69 -14.06 26.01
C LEU A 218 17.77 -12.98 27.09
N ASP A 219 18.32 -11.82 26.73
CA ASP A 219 18.34 -10.60 27.54
C ASP A 219 17.73 -9.43 26.75
N VAL A 220 16.67 -8.85 27.31
CA VAL A 220 15.94 -7.71 26.73
C VAL A 220 16.14 -6.42 27.54
N SER A 221 16.93 -6.45 28.61
CA SER A 221 17.03 -5.36 29.58
C SER A 221 17.46 -4.03 28.95
N LYS A 222 18.39 -4.06 27.98
CA LYS A 222 18.82 -2.86 27.25
C LYS A 222 17.73 -2.30 26.35
N ALA A 223 16.94 -3.16 25.71
CA ALA A 223 15.81 -2.75 24.89
C ALA A 223 14.70 -2.14 25.76
N GLU A 224 14.37 -2.76 26.89
CA GLU A 224 13.38 -2.24 27.85
C GLU A 224 13.78 -0.90 28.47
N ALA A 225 15.08 -0.66 28.65
CA ALA A 225 15.59 0.60 29.20
C ALA A 225 15.66 1.76 28.19
N LEU A 226 15.44 1.51 26.89
CA LEU A 226 15.51 2.54 25.87
C LEU A 226 14.31 3.50 25.98
N PRO A 227 14.53 4.84 26.10
CA PRO A 227 13.42 5.79 26.18
C PRO A 227 12.45 5.68 25.00
N GLY A 228 11.15 5.67 25.31
CA GLY A 228 10.08 5.51 24.32
C GLY A 228 9.72 4.05 23.99
N VAL A 229 10.45 3.06 24.54
CA VAL A 229 9.99 1.67 24.55
C VAL A 229 8.91 1.50 25.61
N VAL A 230 7.76 0.98 25.18
CA VAL A 230 6.58 0.75 26.04
C VAL A 230 6.63 -0.65 26.62
N HIS A 231 6.97 -1.66 25.82
CA HIS A 231 7.04 -3.04 26.27
C HIS A 231 7.87 -3.93 25.35
N VAL A 232 8.50 -4.98 25.90
CA VAL A 232 9.14 -6.04 25.11
C VAL A 232 8.48 -7.37 25.43
N ILE A 233 7.90 -8.02 24.42
CA ILE A 233 7.16 -9.29 24.55
C ILE A 233 8.06 -10.43 24.10
N THR A 234 8.17 -11.47 24.92
CA THR A 234 9.00 -12.65 24.67
C THR A 234 8.26 -13.92 25.13
N HIS A 235 8.91 -15.08 24.95
CA HIS A 235 8.41 -16.33 25.50
C HIS A 235 8.38 -16.38 27.05
N LEU A 236 9.00 -15.40 27.73
CA LEU A 236 9.06 -15.33 29.19
C LEU A 236 7.86 -14.61 29.81
N ASN A 237 7.15 -13.77 29.05
CA ASN A 237 6.09 -12.90 29.56
C ASN A 237 4.78 -12.93 28.73
N CYS A 238 4.67 -13.81 27.73
CA CYS A 238 3.43 -14.07 27.01
C CYS A 238 2.73 -15.35 27.48
N PRO A 239 1.43 -15.56 27.17
CA PRO A 239 0.75 -16.82 27.50
C PRO A 239 1.46 -18.05 26.94
N ASP A 240 1.81 -19.00 27.81
CA ASP A 240 2.49 -20.24 27.43
C ASP A 240 1.51 -21.32 26.96
N ILE A 241 0.69 -20.98 25.96
CA ILE A 241 -0.40 -21.83 25.45
C ILE A 241 -0.09 -22.24 24.01
N TYR A 242 -0.24 -23.54 23.74
CA TYR A 242 -0.16 -24.05 22.37
C TYR A 242 -1.45 -23.74 21.60
N TYR A 243 -1.30 -23.29 20.36
CA TYR A 243 -2.37 -23.05 19.41
C TYR A 243 -1.97 -23.55 18.02
N THR A 244 -2.96 -23.67 17.13
CA THR A 244 -2.72 -23.92 15.71
C THR A 244 -2.96 -22.65 14.90
N PRO A 245 -2.07 -22.32 13.94
CA PRO A 245 -2.27 -21.20 13.03
C PRO A 245 -3.28 -21.50 11.91
N GLY A 246 -3.83 -22.73 11.85
CA GLY A 246 -4.73 -23.18 10.79
C GLY A 246 -6.07 -22.45 10.73
N GLY A 247 -6.48 -21.80 11.82
CA GLY A 247 -7.67 -20.95 11.86
C GLY A 247 -9.00 -21.68 11.60
N GLN A 248 -9.07 -23.00 11.83
CA GLN A 248 -10.30 -23.76 11.60
C GLN A 248 -11.24 -23.65 12.80
N SER A 249 -12.54 -23.80 12.54
CA SER A 249 -13.55 -23.83 13.61
C SER A 249 -13.45 -25.12 14.42
N ALA A 250 -13.84 -25.06 15.69
CA ALA A 250 -13.90 -26.26 16.53
C ALA A 250 -14.94 -27.27 15.99
N PRO A 251 -14.66 -28.60 16.05
CA PRO A 251 -13.42 -29.22 16.54
C PRO A 251 -12.28 -29.05 15.53
N GLU A 252 -11.16 -28.49 16.00
CA GLU A 252 -9.98 -28.19 15.17
C GLU A 252 -9.11 -29.44 15.04
N PRO A 253 -8.97 -30.03 13.82
CA PRO A 253 -8.25 -31.27 13.62
C PRO A 253 -6.72 -31.11 13.57
N SER A 254 -6.21 -29.88 13.42
CA SER A 254 -4.78 -29.60 13.29
C SER A 254 -4.03 -29.71 14.63
N PRO A 255 -2.74 -30.06 14.64
CA PRO A 255 -1.96 -30.13 15.87
C PRO A 255 -1.76 -28.75 16.51
N LEU A 256 -1.83 -28.70 17.85
CA LEU A 256 -1.47 -27.52 18.64
C LEU A 256 0.06 -27.42 18.75
N ASP A 257 0.71 -26.86 17.74
CA ASP A 257 2.17 -26.95 17.56
C ASP A 257 2.90 -25.60 17.63
N ARG A 258 2.17 -24.48 17.72
CA ARG A 258 2.72 -23.12 17.84
C ARG A 258 2.42 -22.51 19.20
N ARG A 259 3.32 -21.61 19.63
CA ARG A 259 3.14 -20.69 20.76
C ARG A 259 3.22 -19.27 20.23
N MET A 260 2.69 -18.30 20.98
CA MET A 260 2.76 -16.89 20.58
C MET A 260 4.22 -16.46 20.41
N PHE A 261 5.03 -16.70 21.44
CA PHE A 261 6.48 -16.70 21.38
C PHE A 261 6.98 -18.03 21.95
N GLY A 262 7.79 -18.76 21.18
CA GLY A 262 8.34 -20.05 21.61
C GLY A 262 9.85 -19.98 21.82
N LYS A 263 10.41 -20.87 22.65
CA LYS A 263 11.87 -21.03 22.73
C LYS A 263 12.48 -21.65 21.47
N LYS A 264 11.73 -22.47 20.74
CA LYS A 264 12.23 -23.20 19.57
C LYS A 264 11.78 -22.52 18.28
N MET A 265 12.74 -22.05 17.49
CA MET A 265 12.53 -21.49 16.16
C MET A 265 12.41 -22.62 15.15
N ARG A 266 11.37 -22.57 14.32
CA ARG A 266 11.04 -23.65 13.37
C ARG A 266 11.33 -23.31 11.92
N HIS A 267 11.61 -22.05 11.61
CA HIS A 267 11.96 -21.55 10.29
C HIS A 267 12.57 -20.14 10.41
N VAL A 268 13.23 -19.69 9.33
CA VAL A 268 13.63 -18.29 9.18
C VAL A 268 12.36 -17.42 9.25
N GLY A 269 12.43 -16.32 10.00
CA GLY A 269 11.29 -15.42 10.19
C GLY A 269 10.41 -15.74 11.42
N ASP A 270 10.66 -16.84 12.12
CA ASP A 270 9.91 -17.21 13.34
C ASP A 270 10.12 -16.17 14.46
N ARG A 271 9.13 -16.01 15.34
CA ARG A 271 9.07 -14.87 16.28
C ARG A 271 9.95 -15.12 17.51
N VAL A 272 11.02 -14.33 17.65
CA VAL A 272 11.93 -14.37 18.81
C VAL A 272 11.41 -13.46 19.93
N ALA A 273 11.13 -12.21 19.60
CA ALA A 273 10.63 -11.19 20.51
C ALA A 273 9.85 -10.11 19.73
N ALA A 274 9.08 -9.28 20.43
CA ALA A 274 8.45 -8.09 19.89
C ALA A 274 8.76 -6.88 20.75
N VAL A 275 9.03 -5.75 20.11
CA VAL A 275 9.17 -4.46 20.78
C VAL A 275 7.94 -3.61 20.44
N VAL A 276 7.31 -3.05 21.45
CA VAL A 276 6.27 -2.02 21.36
C VAL A 276 6.90 -0.68 21.77
N ALA A 277 6.84 0.32 20.92
CA ALA A 277 7.43 1.64 21.18
C ALA A 277 6.57 2.79 20.65
N GLU A 278 6.88 4.01 21.08
CA GLU A 278 6.17 5.24 20.69
C GLU A 278 6.42 5.63 19.23
N SER A 279 7.50 5.15 18.61
CA SER A 279 7.77 5.33 17.18
C SER A 279 8.41 4.11 16.55
N GLU A 280 8.34 4.03 15.22
CA GLU A 280 8.99 2.98 14.44
C GLU A 280 10.51 3.00 14.60
N GLU A 281 11.11 4.19 14.59
CA GLU A 281 12.55 4.38 14.74
C GLU A 281 13.05 3.86 16.10
N ILE A 282 12.31 4.16 17.18
CA ILE A 282 12.63 3.67 18.52
C ILE A 282 12.48 2.13 18.58
N ALA A 283 11.39 1.58 18.02
CA ALA A 283 11.17 0.14 18.00
C ALA A 283 12.29 -0.61 17.25
N LEU A 284 12.71 -0.08 16.10
CA LEU A 284 13.82 -0.65 15.31
C LEU A 284 15.17 -0.56 16.02
N GLU A 285 15.44 0.53 16.75
CA GLU A 285 16.68 0.65 17.53
C GLU A 285 16.69 -0.31 18.72
N ALA A 286 15.58 -0.41 19.45
CA ALA A 286 15.43 -1.35 20.55
C ALA A 286 15.60 -2.81 20.13
N LEU A 287 15.16 -3.21 18.93
CA LEU A 287 15.39 -4.56 18.42
C LEU A 287 16.88 -4.93 18.34
N LYS A 288 17.77 -3.97 18.05
CA LYS A 288 19.22 -4.19 17.97
C LYS A 288 19.87 -4.38 19.35
N LEU A 289 19.16 -4.00 20.41
CA LEU A 289 19.63 -4.08 21.79
C LEU A 289 19.24 -5.40 22.49
N ILE A 290 18.45 -6.25 21.84
CA ILE A 290 18.09 -7.57 22.36
C ILE A 290 19.26 -8.53 22.12
N ASP A 291 19.74 -9.14 23.21
CA ASP A 291 20.77 -10.17 23.16
C ASP A 291 20.11 -11.55 23.19
N VAL A 292 20.42 -12.39 22.21
CA VAL A 292 19.79 -13.71 22.04
C VAL A 292 20.78 -14.71 21.46
N GLU A 293 20.86 -15.90 22.09
CA GLU A 293 21.62 -17.07 21.64
C GLU A 293 20.67 -18.23 21.33
#